data_AF-A0A939VUE9-F1
#
_entry.id   AF-A0A939VUE9-F1
#
_cell.length_a   1.000
_cell.length_b   1.000
_cell.length_c   1.000
_cell.angle_alpha   90.00
_cell.angle_beta   90.00
_cell.angle_gamma   90.00
#
_symmetry.space_group_name_H-M   'P 1'
#
loop_
_entity.id
_entity.type
_entity.pdbx_description
1 polymer ?
#
loop_
_entity_poly.entity_id
_entity_poly.type
_entity_poly.pdbx_seq_one_letter_code
_entity_poly.pdbx_strand_id
1 'polypeptide(L)'
;MAREFISEIFTGKEIRLCGSWQWLHKSFAEEFHQLTAENADRSDYSGQEIIWKTRHKQTLKIQTSAGRVIAYKQYSKLRLFPYLYHSTPTAREAMNYQHLEMLGLPMAKLLAVGDDRIFFRPRSSFIVTEFAENWNTKVHGEMNSADGTLN
;
A
#
# COMPACT_ATOMS: atom_id res chain seq x y z
N MET A 1 -18.00 18.26 -19.88
CA MET A 1 -16.55 18.31 -19.63
C MET A 1 -16.21 17.21 -18.65
N ALA A 2 -15.43 16.21 -19.04
CA ALA A 2 -14.92 15.21 -18.11
C ALA A 2 -13.96 15.92 -17.14
N ARG A 3 -14.18 15.74 -15.83
CA ARG A 3 -13.32 16.30 -14.79
C ARG A 3 -12.03 15.49 -14.84
N GLU A 4 -10.93 16.05 -15.33
CA GLU A 4 -9.63 15.40 -15.25
C GLU A 4 -9.29 15.20 -13.77
N PHE A 5 -9.27 13.95 -13.33
CA PHE A 5 -8.82 13.59 -12.00
C PHE A 5 -7.30 13.61 -12.01
N ILE A 6 -6.71 14.64 -11.39
CA ILE A 6 -5.26 14.69 -11.17
C ILE A 6 -4.96 13.79 -9.97
N SER A 7 -4.27 12.68 -10.22
CA SER A 7 -3.82 11.76 -9.17
C SER A 7 -2.83 12.45 -8.23
N GLU A 8 -3.00 12.26 -6.92
CA GLU A 8 -2.04 12.76 -5.93
C GLU A 8 -0.81 11.83 -5.81
N ILE A 9 -0.96 10.57 -6.27
CA ILE A 9 0.11 9.57 -6.27
C ILE A 9 1.30 10.07 -7.10
N PHE A 10 2.49 9.99 -6.51
CA PHE A 10 3.76 10.48 -7.07
C PHE A 10 3.86 12.00 -7.28
N THR A 11 2.94 12.82 -6.75
CA THR A 11 3.08 14.28 -6.82
C THR A 11 4.41 14.72 -6.20
N GLY A 12 5.28 15.35 -7.00
CA GLY A 12 6.59 15.82 -6.56
C GLY A 12 7.62 14.72 -6.27
N LYS A 13 7.39 13.47 -6.72
CA LYS A 13 8.32 12.36 -6.51
C LYS A 13 8.40 11.43 -7.71
N GLU A 14 9.61 11.08 -8.10
CA GLU A 14 9.86 10.08 -9.14
C GLU A 14 10.32 8.75 -8.54
N ILE A 15 9.92 7.65 -9.18
CA ILE A 15 10.45 6.31 -8.91
C ILE A 15 11.93 6.31 -9.33
N ARG A 16 12.82 5.93 -8.41
CA ARG A 16 14.26 5.84 -8.69
C ARG A 16 14.69 4.42 -8.98
N LEU A 17 15.53 4.26 -9.99
CA LEU A 17 16.19 2.99 -10.30
C LEU A 17 17.56 2.86 -9.61
N CYS A 18 18.09 3.98 -9.12
CA CYS A 18 19.35 4.07 -8.38
C CYS A 18 19.14 4.77 -7.04
N GLY A 19 19.63 4.12 -5.97
CA GLY A 19 19.46 4.56 -4.59
C GLY A 19 18.04 4.34 -4.07
N SER A 20 17.91 4.24 -2.75
CA SER A 20 16.62 4.06 -2.08
C SER A 20 15.72 5.28 -2.31
N TRP A 21 14.42 5.03 -2.42
CA TRP A 21 13.42 6.09 -2.51
C TRP A 21 12.13 5.68 -1.81
N GLN A 22 11.36 6.70 -1.45
CA GLN A 22 10.01 6.53 -0.92
C GLN A 22 9.13 7.70 -1.36
N TRP A 23 7.87 7.39 -1.59
CA TRP A 23 6.77 8.34 -1.67
C TRP A 23 5.83 8.09 -0.50
N LEU A 24 5.40 9.16 0.17
CA LEU A 24 4.45 9.14 1.27
C LEU A 24 3.29 10.08 0.93
N HIS A 25 2.07 9.61 1.10
CA HIS A 25 0.89 10.46 1.06
C HIS A 25 0.97 11.48 2.20
N LYS A 26 0.60 12.75 1.94
CA LYS A 26 0.75 13.85 2.91
C LYS A 26 0.04 13.55 4.24
N SER A 27 -1.16 12.99 4.17
CA SER A 27 -1.97 12.61 5.35
C SER A 27 -1.46 11.37 6.11
N PHE A 28 -0.36 10.76 5.69
CA PHE A 28 0.18 9.54 6.28
C PHE A 28 1.66 9.64 6.64
N ALA A 29 2.34 10.73 6.24
CA ALA A 29 3.80 10.84 6.43
C ALA A 29 4.20 10.72 7.91
N GLU A 30 3.50 11.40 8.82
CA GLU A 30 3.79 11.35 10.25
C GLU A 30 3.54 9.97 10.86
N GLU A 31 2.39 9.36 10.57
CA GLU A 31 2.06 7.98 10.99
C GLU A 31 3.11 6.98 10.49
N PHE A 32 3.55 7.11 9.24
CA PHE A 32 4.59 6.26 8.68
C PHE A 32 5.91 6.41 9.44
N HIS A 33 6.31 7.63 9.79
CA HIS A 33 7.53 7.86 10.56
C HIS A 33 7.46 7.22 11.94
N GLN A 34 6.33 7.36 12.65
CA GLN A 34 6.10 6.70 13.95
C GLN A 34 6.20 5.17 13.82
N LEU A 35 5.48 4.58 12.84
CA LEU A 35 5.55 3.15 12.56
C LEU A 35 6.98 2.66 12.32
N THR A 36 7.78 3.41 11.56
CA THR A 36 9.17 3.02 11.29
C THR A 36 10.10 3.21 12.49
N ALA A 37 9.82 4.16 13.39
CA ALA A 37 10.61 4.36 14.60
C ALA A 37 10.34 3.27 15.64
N GLU A 38 9.08 2.88 15.79
CA GLU A 38 8.64 1.78 16.67
C GLU A 38 9.16 0.42 16.17
N ASN A 39 9.16 0.22 14.84
CA ASN A 39 9.64 -1.00 14.20
C ASN A 39 11.01 -0.76 13.55
N ALA A 40 11.98 -0.28 14.35
CA ALA A 40 13.31 0.12 13.91
C ALA A 40 14.03 -0.98 13.11
N ASP A 41 13.76 -2.24 13.46
CA ASP A 41 13.97 -3.36 12.55
C ASP A 41 12.70 -3.58 11.72
N ARG A 42 12.71 -3.16 10.45
CA ARG A 42 11.60 -3.37 9.49
C ARG A 42 11.24 -4.85 9.25
N SER A 43 11.88 -5.78 9.96
CA SER A 43 11.57 -7.20 9.97
C SER A 43 10.87 -7.67 11.26
N ASP A 44 10.85 -6.85 12.31
CA ASP A 44 10.22 -7.15 13.60
C ASP A 44 8.91 -6.37 13.75
N TYR A 45 7.86 -6.91 13.12
CA TYR A 45 6.48 -6.52 13.40
C TYR A 45 5.83 -7.51 14.37
N SER A 46 6.57 -7.93 15.40
CA SER A 46 6.02 -8.81 16.43
C SER A 46 4.78 -8.19 17.08
N GLY A 47 3.70 -8.97 17.13
CA GLY A 47 2.39 -8.50 17.64
C GLY A 47 1.43 -7.94 16.58
N GLN A 48 1.87 -7.74 15.34
CA GLN A 48 0.97 -7.35 14.24
C GLN A 48 0.32 -8.58 13.58
N GLU A 49 -0.90 -8.42 13.09
CA GLU A 49 -1.63 -9.51 12.43
C GLU A 49 -1.05 -9.78 11.03
N ILE A 50 -0.59 -11.01 10.80
CA ILE A 50 -0.06 -11.43 9.50
C ILE A 50 -1.19 -11.98 8.64
N ILE A 51 -1.62 -11.21 7.64
CA ILE A 51 -2.66 -11.63 6.69
C ILE A 51 -2.10 -12.65 5.69
N TRP A 52 -0.84 -12.47 5.26
CA TRP A 52 -0.22 -13.33 4.26
C TRP A 52 1.30 -13.37 4.41
N LYS A 53 1.91 -14.54 4.25
CA LYS A 53 3.36 -14.71 4.31
C LYS A 53 3.85 -15.79 3.36
N THR A 54 4.90 -15.46 2.60
CA THR A 54 5.68 -16.37 1.77
C THR A 54 7.17 -16.18 2.10
N ARG A 55 8.04 -16.94 1.40
CA ARG A 55 9.50 -16.80 1.53
C ARG A 55 10.02 -15.38 1.24
N HIS A 56 9.35 -14.63 0.36
CA HIS A 56 9.84 -13.35 -0.18
C HIS A 56 8.85 -12.19 -0.03
N LYS A 57 7.66 -12.45 0.50
CA LYS A 57 6.58 -11.48 0.63
C LYS A 57 5.88 -11.67 1.95
N GLN A 58 5.56 -10.58 2.62
CA GLN A 58 4.63 -10.57 3.74
C GLN A 58 3.61 -9.44 3.59
N THR A 59 2.45 -9.62 4.19
CA THR A 59 1.39 -8.63 4.26
C THR A 59 0.83 -8.63 5.67
N LEU A 60 0.89 -7.47 6.29
CA LEU A 60 0.49 -7.25 7.67
C LEU A 60 -0.74 -6.35 7.70
N LYS A 61 -1.67 -6.65 8.61
CA LYS A 61 -2.69 -5.70 9.04
C LYS A 61 -2.11 -4.95 10.24
N ILE A 62 -2.03 -3.63 10.14
CA ILE A 62 -1.48 -2.80 11.21
C ILE A 62 -2.52 -1.75 11.56
N GLN A 63 -2.79 -1.59 12.86
CA GLN A 63 -3.52 -0.45 13.37
C GLN A 63 -2.51 0.61 13.82
N THR A 64 -2.61 1.79 13.22
CA THR A 64 -1.75 2.94 13.53
C THR A 64 -2.15 3.59 14.85
N SER A 65 -1.24 4.37 15.44
CA SER A 65 -1.49 5.23 16.61
C SER A 65 -2.67 6.18 16.40
N ALA A 66 -2.89 6.64 15.17
CA ALA A 66 -4.01 7.49 14.76
C ALA A 66 -5.34 6.73 14.58
N GLY A 67 -5.37 5.41 14.83
CA GLY A 67 -6.56 4.57 14.68
C GLY A 67 -6.85 4.11 13.25
N ARG A 68 -6.07 4.52 12.25
CA ARG A 68 -6.19 4.03 10.87
C ARG A 68 -5.71 2.58 10.78
N VAL A 69 -6.46 1.75 10.04
CA VAL A 69 -6.07 0.38 9.72
C VAL A 69 -5.44 0.34 8.33
N ILE A 70 -4.24 -0.24 8.21
CA ILE A 70 -3.46 -0.29 6.97
C ILE A 70 -3.09 -1.73 6.60
N ALA A 71 -2.98 -1.98 5.29
CA ALA A 71 -2.29 -3.15 4.76
C ALA A 71 -0.85 -2.76 4.44
N TYR A 72 0.11 -3.36 5.15
CA TYR A 72 1.53 -3.18 4.89
C TYR A 72 2.09 -4.39 4.14
N LYS A 73 2.36 -4.24 2.84
CA LYS A 73 2.95 -5.30 2.02
C LYS A 73 4.45 -5.05 1.86
N GLN A 74 5.24 -6.06 2.15
CA GLN A 74 6.70 -5.99 2.06
C GLN A 74 7.23 -7.15 1.24
N TYR A 75 8.18 -6.85 0.36
CA TYR A 75 8.95 -7.80 -0.42
C TYR A 75 10.38 -7.79 0.08
N SER A 76 10.90 -8.96 0.44
CA SER A 76 12.27 -9.15 0.91
C SER A 76 13.04 -10.05 -0.05
N LYS A 77 14.38 -9.89 -0.07
CA LYS A 77 15.29 -10.71 -0.90
C LYS A 77 14.90 -10.66 -2.39
N LEU A 78 14.65 -9.45 -2.90
CA LEU A 78 14.35 -9.24 -4.32
C LEU A 78 15.49 -9.80 -5.20
N ARG A 79 15.13 -10.45 -6.31
CA ARG A 79 16.11 -10.97 -7.28
C ARG A 79 16.85 -9.80 -7.93
N LEU A 80 18.17 -9.90 -8.05
CA LEU A 80 18.99 -8.81 -8.59
C LEU A 80 18.67 -8.50 -10.06
N PHE A 81 18.87 -9.48 -10.95
CA PHE A 81 18.86 -9.27 -12.40
C PHE A 81 17.54 -8.72 -12.96
N PRO A 82 16.35 -9.17 -12.52
CA PRO A 82 15.09 -8.62 -13.03
C PRO A 82 14.82 -7.16 -12.65
N TYR A 83 15.53 -6.61 -11.66
CA TYR A 83 15.19 -5.31 -11.06
C TYR A 83 16.37 -4.34 -10.96
N LEU A 84 17.52 -4.67 -11.58
CA LEU A 84 18.71 -3.82 -11.60
C LEU A 84 18.44 -2.46 -12.28
N TYR A 85 17.70 -2.49 -13.39
CA TYR A 85 17.31 -1.30 -14.15
C TYR A 85 15.79 -1.23 -14.36
N HIS A 86 15.04 -1.90 -13.50
CA HIS A 86 13.59 -1.94 -13.57
C HIS A 86 12.98 -1.60 -12.22
N SER A 87 11.78 -1.04 -12.29
CA SER A 87 10.96 -0.76 -11.12
C SER A 87 10.66 -2.06 -10.37
N THR A 88 10.69 -1.99 -9.04
CA THR A 88 10.33 -3.13 -8.18
C THR A 88 8.85 -3.51 -8.36
N PRO A 89 8.43 -4.72 -7.96
CA PRO A 89 7.02 -5.11 -8.03
C PRO A 89 6.07 -4.12 -7.35
N THR A 90 6.46 -3.56 -6.20
CA THR A 90 5.64 -2.58 -5.47
C THR A 90 5.57 -1.23 -6.17
N ALA A 91 6.65 -0.80 -6.82
CA ALA A 91 6.65 0.40 -7.65
C ALA A 91 5.73 0.24 -8.88
N ARG A 92 5.73 -0.94 -9.51
CA ARG A 92 4.79 -1.27 -10.60
C ARG A 92 3.34 -1.33 -10.11
N GLU A 93 3.10 -1.91 -8.94
CA GLU A 93 1.78 -1.91 -8.30
C GLU A 93 1.32 -0.46 -8.05
N ALA A 94 2.17 0.40 -7.46
CA ALA A 94 1.83 1.81 -7.22
C ALA A 94 1.56 2.61 -8.50
N MET A 95 2.27 2.34 -9.60
CA MET A 95 1.91 2.91 -10.91
C MET A 95 0.50 2.50 -11.33
N ASN A 96 0.10 1.23 -11.14
CA ASN A 96 -1.28 0.83 -11.41
C ASN A 96 -2.28 1.59 -10.51
N TYR A 97 -1.93 1.86 -9.24
CA TYR A 97 -2.78 2.67 -8.38
C TYR A 97 -3.00 4.08 -8.94
N GLN A 98 -1.93 4.74 -9.40
CA GLN A 98 -2.03 6.04 -10.08
C GLN A 98 -2.95 6.00 -11.31
N HIS A 99 -2.82 4.97 -12.15
CA HIS A 99 -3.68 4.83 -13.35
C HIS A 99 -5.15 4.61 -12.98
N LEU A 100 -5.42 3.75 -11.99
CA LEU A 100 -6.78 3.49 -11.51
C LEU A 100 -7.41 4.75 -10.89
N GLU A 101 -6.63 5.55 -10.16
CA GLU A 101 -7.09 6.83 -9.57
C GLU A 101 -7.46 7.84 -10.66
N MET A 102 -6.62 7.98 -11.70
CA MET A 102 -6.92 8.85 -12.85
C MET A 102 -8.17 8.39 -13.63
N LEU A 103 -8.44 7.08 -13.67
CA LEU A 103 -9.63 6.51 -14.28
C LEU A 103 -10.88 6.61 -13.38
N GLY A 104 -10.74 7.07 -12.13
CA GLY A 104 -11.84 7.15 -11.17
C GLY A 104 -12.38 5.79 -10.72
N LEU A 105 -11.56 4.73 -10.82
CA LEU A 105 -11.98 3.37 -10.43
C LEU A 105 -11.88 3.18 -8.90
N PRO A 106 -12.86 2.50 -8.27
CA PRO A 106 -12.83 2.24 -6.84
C PRO A 106 -11.68 1.29 -6.49
N MET A 107 -10.87 1.69 -5.51
CA MET A 107 -9.64 1.01 -5.13
C MET A 107 -9.24 1.41 -3.71
N ALA A 108 -8.37 0.61 -3.07
CA ALA A 108 -7.79 1.02 -1.80
C ALA A 108 -6.93 2.29 -1.98
N LYS A 109 -6.94 3.18 -0.99
CA LYS A 109 -6.12 4.38 -1.04
C LYS A 109 -4.64 4.02 -0.87
N LEU A 110 -3.79 4.47 -1.78
CA LEU A 110 -2.34 4.31 -1.66
C LEU A 110 -1.78 5.34 -0.66
N LEU A 111 -1.12 4.86 0.38
CA LEU A 111 -0.60 5.70 1.46
C LEU A 111 0.92 5.88 1.40
N ALA A 112 1.65 4.82 1.01
CA ALA A 112 3.09 4.88 0.86
C ALA A 112 3.60 3.81 -0.09
N VAL A 113 4.74 4.08 -0.73
CA VAL A 113 5.48 3.10 -1.51
C VAL A 113 6.96 3.46 -1.48
N GLY A 114 7.83 2.46 -1.47
CA GLY A 114 9.26 2.70 -1.60
C GLY A 114 10.04 1.44 -1.88
N ASP A 115 11.31 1.64 -2.20
CA ASP A 115 12.28 0.58 -2.27
C ASP A 115 13.60 0.96 -1.59
N ASP A 116 14.26 -0.08 -1.08
CA ASP A 116 15.61 0.02 -0.55
C ASP A 116 16.57 -0.53 -1.59
N ARG A 117 17.52 0.30 -2.02
CA ARG A 117 18.52 -0.04 -3.02
C ARG A 117 19.91 0.39 -2.57
N ILE A 118 20.90 -0.45 -2.85
CA ILE A 118 22.29 -0.01 -2.88
C ILE A 118 22.69 0.18 -4.34
N PHE A 119 22.92 1.42 -4.75
CA PHE A 119 23.03 1.81 -6.16
C PHE A 119 21.83 1.25 -6.93
N PHE A 120 22.05 0.39 -7.91
CA PHE A 120 21.02 -0.23 -8.73
C PHE A 120 20.43 -1.51 -8.12
N ARG A 121 21.04 -2.06 -7.07
CA ARG A 121 20.66 -3.35 -6.49
C ARG A 121 19.49 -3.20 -5.50
N PRO A 122 18.29 -3.70 -5.82
CA PRO A 122 17.18 -3.67 -4.89
C PRO A 122 17.34 -4.76 -3.83
N ARG A 123 17.08 -4.40 -2.58
CA ARG A 123 17.16 -5.29 -1.41
C ARG A 123 15.77 -5.67 -0.92
N SER A 124 14.93 -4.66 -0.77
CA SER A 124 13.55 -4.80 -0.33
C SER A 124 12.68 -3.72 -0.96
N SER A 125 11.38 -3.93 -0.95
CA SER A 125 10.43 -2.92 -1.37
C SER A 125 9.14 -3.08 -0.59
N PHE A 126 8.39 -1.99 -0.43
CA PHE A 126 7.14 -2.00 0.31
C PHE A 126 6.08 -1.17 -0.40
N ILE A 127 4.82 -1.47 -0.08
CA ILE A 127 3.64 -0.69 -0.47
C ILE A 127 2.64 -0.73 0.68
N VAL A 128 2.03 0.41 0.99
CA VAL A 128 1.09 0.59 2.08
C VAL A 128 -0.20 1.18 1.52
N THR A 129 -1.31 0.55 1.85
CA THR A 129 -2.64 1.02 1.48
C THR A 129 -3.54 1.12 2.70
N GLU A 130 -4.60 1.93 2.62
CA GLU A 130 -5.71 1.79 3.55
C GLU A 130 -6.27 0.37 3.47
N PHE A 131 -6.59 -0.21 4.62
CA PHE A 131 -7.19 -1.53 4.68
C PHE A 131 -8.66 -1.41 4.31
N ALA A 132 -9.09 -2.13 3.27
CA ALA A 132 -10.49 -2.19 2.89
C ALA A 132 -11.25 -3.12 3.85
N GLU A 133 -11.59 -2.61 5.03
CA GLU A 133 -12.52 -3.27 5.93
C GLU A 133 -13.91 -3.31 5.26
N ASN A 134 -14.56 -4.48 5.24
CA ASN A 134 -15.96 -4.66 4.85
C ASN A 134 -16.31 -4.74 3.35
N TRP A 135 -15.42 -5.20 2.47
CA TRP A 135 -15.83 -5.49 1.06
C TRP A 135 -17.01 -6.48 0.97
N ASN A 136 -17.12 -7.42 1.92
CA ASN A 136 -18.21 -8.41 1.94
C ASN A 136 -19.52 -7.93 2.59
N THR A 137 -19.54 -6.80 3.31
CA THR A 137 -20.71 -6.44 4.13
C THR A 137 -21.76 -5.61 3.36
N LYS A 138 -21.38 -4.99 2.24
CA LYS A 138 -22.32 -4.19 1.43
C LYS A 138 -23.14 -5.00 0.43
N VAL A 139 -22.73 -6.21 0.05
CA VAL A 139 -23.47 -7.03 -0.94
C VAL A 139 -24.61 -7.84 -0.29
N HIS A 140 -24.57 -8.06 1.03
CA HIS A 140 -25.64 -8.73 1.77
C HIS A 140 -26.52 -7.79 2.62
N GLY A 141 -26.18 -6.50 2.70
CA GLY A 141 -26.97 -5.49 3.41
C GLY A 141 -28.21 -5.00 2.65
N GLU A 142 -28.25 -5.13 1.32
CA GLU A 142 -29.40 -4.70 0.50
C GLU A 142 -30.42 -5.81 0.23
N MET A 143 -30.17 -7.06 0.64
CA MET A 143 -31.11 -8.19 0.43
C MET A 143 -32.02 -8.50 1.63
N ASN A 144 -31.79 -7.93 2.81
CA ASN A 144 -32.56 -8.26 4.02
C ASN A 144 -33.53 -7.16 4.48
N SER A 145 -33.84 -6.16 3.64
CA SER A 145 -34.75 -5.05 3.99
C SER A 145 -36.07 -5.03 3.22
N ALA A 146 -36.37 -6.09 2.46
CA ALA A 146 -37.61 -6.20 1.69
C ALA A 146 -38.35 -7.51 2.00
N ASP A 147 -38.72 -7.72 3.26
CA ASP A 147 -39.85 -8.59 3.63
C ASP A 147 -40.21 -8.31 5.10
N GLY A 148 -41.16 -7.39 5.31
CA GLY A 148 -41.53 -7.02 6.66
C GLY A 148 -42.60 -5.95 6.77
N THR A 149 -43.66 -6.00 5.96
CA THR A 149 -44.96 -5.38 6.30
C THR A 149 -46.08 -5.92 5.41
N LEU A 150 -46.85 -6.87 5.95
CA LEU A 150 -48.29 -6.99 5.67
C LEU A 150 -48.97 -7.19 7.02
N ASN A 151 -49.60 -6.13 7.52
CA ASN A 151 -50.80 -6.21 8.36
C ASN A 151 -51.99 -5.96 7.44
#